data_AF-A0A7V9EQK5-F1
#
_entry.id   AF-A0A7V9EQK5-F1
#
_cell.length_a   1.000
_cell.length_b   1.000
_cell.length_c   1.000
_cell.angle_alpha   90.00
_cell.angle_beta   90.00
_cell.angle_gamma   90.00
#
_symmetry.space_group_name_H-M   'P 1'
#
loop_
_entity.id
_entity.type
_entity.pdbx_description
1 polymer ?
#
loop_
_entity_poly.entity_id
_entity_poly.type
_entity_poly.pdbx_seq_one_letter_code
_entity_poly.pdbx_strand_id
1 'polypeptide(L)'
;MLDRRDTHHEWAKQQVAHLRHPLVTCEAVVSEAFFLLAPVRAGTGTFAGLLRDQLVRVDPDFLFCDNLPEILDQMEQYKNVPMSFADACLVRMTEIERDSSVFTTDRDFLTYRRNRRERIPLISPF
;
A
#
# COMPACT_ATOMS: atom_id res chain seq x y z
N MET A 1 6.30 3.70 12.98
CA MET A 1 6.81 2.33 13.26
C MET A 1 8.16 2.01 12.61
N LEU A 2 8.34 2.29 11.30
CA LEU A 2 9.50 1.83 10.50
C LEU A 2 10.65 2.84 10.38
N ASP A 3 10.36 4.12 10.20
CA ASP A 3 11.34 5.21 10.30
C ASP A 3 10.91 6.20 11.39
N ARG A 4 11.75 6.42 12.40
CA ARG A 4 11.49 7.34 13.52
C ARG A 4 11.59 8.82 13.14
N ARG A 5 12.18 9.13 11.99
CA ARG A 5 12.36 10.50 11.49
C ARG A 5 11.22 10.95 10.57
N ASP A 6 10.36 10.01 10.17
CA ASP A 6 9.20 10.31 9.35
C ASP A 6 8.18 11.18 10.11
N THR A 7 7.67 12.22 9.45
CA THR A 7 6.74 13.19 10.04
C THR A 7 5.42 12.55 10.48
N HIS A 8 5.04 11.43 9.89
CA HIS A 8 3.84 10.67 10.21
C HIS A 8 4.13 9.44 11.09
N HIS A 9 5.36 9.29 11.64
CA HIS A 9 5.74 8.13 12.44
C HIS A 9 4.76 7.81 13.58
N GLU A 10 4.44 8.82 14.39
CA GLU A 10 3.56 8.67 15.55
C GLU A 10 2.11 8.41 15.12
N TRP A 11 1.63 9.14 14.11
CA TRP A 11 0.30 8.89 13.53
C TRP A 11 0.19 7.44 13.05
N ALA A 12 1.14 6.97 12.25
CA ALA A 12 1.12 5.61 11.71
C ALA A 12 1.17 4.56 12.82
N LYS A 13 2.00 4.78 13.85
CA LYS A 13 2.09 3.88 15.01
C LYS A 13 0.77 3.81 15.78
N GLN A 14 0.11 4.94 15.99
CA GLN A 14 -1.19 4.99 16.67
C GLN A 14 -2.28 4.31 15.83
N GLN A 15 -2.36 4.61 14.53
CA GLN A 15 -3.36 3.99 13.65
C GLN A 15 -3.19 2.48 13.60
N VAL A 16 -1.96 1.97 13.40
CA VAL A 16 -1.68 0.53 13.35
C VAL A 16 -2.19 -0.19 14.60
N ALA A 17 -2.11 0.41 15.79
CA ALA A 17 -2.62 -0.19 17.02
C ALA A 17 -4.16 -0.31 17.08
N HIS A 18 -4.90 0.45 16.26
CA HIS A 18 -6.35 0.45 16.20
C HIS A 18 -6.91 -0.28 14.97
N LEU A 19 -6.08 -0.59 13.98
CA LEU A 19 -6.49 -1.31 12.79
C LEU A 19 -6.67 -2.81 13.06
N ARG A 20 -7.57 -3.43 12.32
CA ARG A 20 -7.72 -4.89 12.33
C ARG A 20 -6.54 -5.52 11.59
N HIS A 21 -5.84 -6.41 12.26
CA HIS A 21 -4.76 -7.19 11.65
C HIS A 21 -5.27 -8.51 11.04
N PRO A 22 -4.58 -9.03 10.01
CA PRO A 22 -3.44 -8.39 9.31
C PRO A 22 -3.86 -7.26 8.37
N LEU A 23 -2.96 -6.32 8.14
CA LEU A 23 -3.04 -5.41 6.99
C LEU A 23 -2.68 -6.20 5.74
N VAL A 24 -3.59 -6.24 4.77
CA VAL A 24 -3.43 -7.03 3.55
C VAL A 24 -2.73 -6.19 2.47
N THR A 25 -1.80 -6.81 1.74
CA THR A 25 -0.98 -6.16 0.70
C THR A 25 -0.56 -7.15 -0.39
N CYS A 26 0.32 -6.77 -1.32
CA CYS A 26 0.86 -7.64 -2.36
C CYS A 26 2.40 -7.59 -2.43
N GLU A 27 3.01 -8.48 -3.21
CA GLU A 27 4.46 -8.59 -3.37
C GLU A 27 5.10 -7.31 -3.92
N ALA A 28 4.41 -6.57 -4.79
CA ALA A 28 4.90 -5.32 -5.36
C ALA A 28 5.16 -4.29 -4.24
N VAL A 29 4.20 -4.14 -3.32
CA VAL A 29 4.33 -3.24 -2.15
C VAL A 29 5.41 -3.73 -1.20
N VAL A 30 5.52 -5.04 -0.97
CA VAL A 30 6.60 -5.60 -0.14
C VAL A 30 7.97 -5.29 -0.72
N SER A 31 8.13 -5.47 -2.03
CA SER A 31 9.37 -5.16 -2.77
C SER A 31 9.74 -3.69 -2.66
N GLU A 32 8.78 -2.80 -2.94
CA GLU A 32 8.98 -1.36 -2.85
C GLU A 32 9.29 -0.91 -1.41
N ALA A 33 8.58 -1.44 -0.41
CA ALA A 33 8.83 -1.14 0.99
C ALA A 33 10.27 -1.52 1.41
N PHE A 34 10.77 -2.69 1.00
CA PHE A 34 12.17 -3.07 1.27
C PHE A 34 13.16 -2.12 0.58
N PHE A 35 12.88 -1.72 -0.66
CA PHE A 35 13.71 -0.76 -1.40
C PHE A 35 13.75 0.61 -0.71
N LEU A 36 12.59 1.16 -0.35
CA LEU A 36 12.47 2.46 0.32
C LEU A 36 13.06 2.47 1.74
N LEU A 37 13.00 1.35 2.45
CA LEU A 37 13.53 1.22 3.81
C LEU A 37 15.01 0.84 3.87
N ALA A 38 15.65 0.52 2.74
CA ALA A 38 17.08 0.20 2.68
C ALA A 38 17.99 1.28 3.32
N PRO A 39 17.78 2.60 3.10
CA PRO A 39 18.57 3.64 3.77
C PRO A 39 18.16 3.91 5.23
N VAL A 40 17.03 3.38 5.70
CA VAL A 40 16.50 3.64 7.05
C VAL A 40 17.16 2.70 8.04
N ARG A 41 17.74 3.26 9.12
CA ARG A 41 18.37 2.45 10.18
C ARG A 41 17.36 1.46 10.77
N ALA A 42 17.65 0.16 10.63
CA ALA A 42 16.79 -0.95 11.03
C ALA A 42 15.42 -1.01 10.32
N GLY A 43 15.20 -0.24 9.24
CA GLY A 43 13.93 -0.19 8.52
C GLY A 43 13.52 -1.54 7.94
N THR A 44 14.40 -2.16 7.14
CA THR A 44 14.16 -3.48 6.53
C THR A 44 13.97 -4.58 7.58
N GLY A 45 14.77 -4.56 8.65
CA GLY A 45 14.63 -5.51 9.76
C GLY A 45 13.31 -5.38 10.50
N THR A 46 12.86 -4.14 10.73
CA THR A 46 11.57 -3.87 11.38
C THR A 46 10.41 -4.30 10.48
N PHE A 47 10.46 -4.00 9.17
CA PHE A 47 9.44 -4.42 8.21
C PHE A 47 9.35 -5.95 8.08
N ALA A 48 10.50 -6.64 8.04
CA ALA A 48 10.54 -8.09 8.08
C ALA A 48 9.91 -8.68 9.37
N GLY A 49 10.04 -8.00 10.50
CA GLY A 49 9.34 -8.34 11.74
C GLY A 49 7.81 -8.31 11.56
N LEU A 50 7.27 -7.24 10.96
CA LEU A 50 5.83 -7.12 10.72
C LEU A 50 5.26 -8.25 9.85
N LEU A 51 6.02 -8.67 8.85
CA LEU A 51 5.64 -9.78 7.97
C LEU A 51 5.66 -11.11 8.73
N ARG A 52 6.70 -11.36 9.53
CA ARG A 52 6.80 -12.59 10.34
C ARG A 52 5.73 -12.68 11.42
N ASP A 53 5.44 -11.55 12.06
CA ASP A 53 4.43 -11.44 13.11
C ASP A 53 2.99 -11.36 12.55
N GLN A 54 2.84 -11.42 11.22
CA GLN A 54 1.55 -11.32 10.51
C GLN A 54 0.76 -10.05 10.84
N LEU A 55 1.45 -8.94 11.12
CA LEU A 55 0.82 -7.62 11.18
C LEU A 55 0.54 -7.07 9.78
N VAL A 56 1.40 -7.43 8.82
CA VAL A 56 1.23 -7.21 7.39
C VAL A 56 1.29 -8.58 6.70
N ARG A 57 0.40 -8.83 5.74
CA ARG A 57 0.32 -10.10 5.01
C ARG A 57 0.08 -9.88 3.53
N VAL A 58 0.85 -10.56 2.70
CA VAL A 58 0.60 -10.66 1.25
C VAL A 58 -0.66 -11.49 1.03
N ASP A 59 -1.59 -10.98 0.23
CA ASP A 59 -2.78 -11.73 -0.19
C ASP A 59 -2.35 -12.87 -1.15
N PRO A 60 -2.50 -14.16 -0.77
CA PRO A 60 -2.09 -15.27 -1.62
C PRO A 60 -2.95 -15.41 -2.88
N ASP A 61 -4.16 -14.83 -2.89
CA ASP A 61 -5.10 -14.93 -4.02
C ASP A 61 -4.96 -13.73 -4.97
N PHE A 62 -4.14 -12.73 -4.63
CA PHE A 62 -3.84 -11.61 -5.50
C PHE A 62 -2.63 -11.92 -6.40
N LEU A 63 -2.89 -12.40 -7.61
CA LEU A 63 -1.86 -12.66 -8.60
C LEU A 63 -1.83 -11.55 -9.66
N PHE A 64 -0.64 -11.00 -9.92
CA PHE A 64 -0.46 -10.00 -10.98
C PHE A 64 -0.94 -10.51 -12.34
N CYS A 65 -0.62 -11.75 -12.70
CA CYS A 65 -0.99 -12.34 -13.99
C CYS A 65 -2.50 -12.33 -14.25
N ASP A 66 -3.31 -12.51 -13.21
CA ASP A 66 -4.78 -12.52 -13.31
C ASP A 66 -5.37 -11.12 -13.41
N ASN A 67 -4.56 -10.08 -13.14
CA ASN A 67 -4.95 -8.68 -13.07
C ASN A 67 -4.14 -7.78 -14.02
N LEU A 68 -3.37 -8.39 -14.92
CA LEU A 68 -2.39 -7.71 -15.75
C LEU A 68 -3.00 -6.59 -16.60
N PRO A 69 -4.11 -6.81 -17.35
CA PRO A 69 -4.68 -5.75 -18.18
C PRO A 69 -5.09 -4.53 -17.36
N GLU A 70 -5.79 -4.73 -16.24
CA GLU A 70 -6.28 -3.63 -15.42
C GLU A 70 -5.16 -2.84 -14.74
N ILE A 71 -4.11 -3.54 -14.27
CA ILE A 71 -2.96 -2.87 -13.64
C ILE A 71 -2.19 -2.04 -14.69
N LEU A 72 -1.95 -2.59 -15.89
CA LEU A 72 -1.27 -1.84 -16.96
C LEU A 72 -2.10 -0.67 -17.48
N ASP A 73 -3.42 -0.84 -17.61
CA ASP A 73 -4.33 0.24 -18.00
C ASP A 73 -4.33 1.37 -16.96
N GLN A 74 -4.29 1.05 -15.66
CA GLN A 74 -4.15 2.05 -14.60
C GLN A 74 -2.83 2.82 -14.70
N MET A 75 -1.72 2.11 -14.89
CA MET A 75 -0.41 2.75 -15.05
C MET A 75 -0.38 3.68 -16.27
N GLU A 76 -0.97 3.27 -17.39
CA GLU A 76 -1.08 4.11 -18.59
C GLU A 76 -2.02 5.32 -18.36
N GLN A 77 -3.16 5.11 -17.69
CA GLN A 77 -4.10 6.17 -17.35
C GLN A 77 -3.43 7.25 -16.48
N TYR A 78 -2.59 6.84 -15.54
CA TYR A 78 -1.94 7.71 -14.58
C TYR A 78 -0.49 8.07 -14.96
N LYS A 79 -0.03 7.81 -16.19
CA LYS A 79 1.36 8.07 -16.63
C LYS A 79 1.87 9.52 -16.46
N ASN A 80 0.95 10.48 -16.35
CA ASN A 80 1.25 11.90 -16.18
C ASN A 80 1.27 12.34 -14.70
N VAL A 81 1.01 11.42 -13.77
CA VAL A 81 1.20 11.58 -12.33
C VAL A 81 2.14 10.48 -11.84
N PRO A 82 2.84 10.65 -10.71
CA PRO A 82 3.54 9.53 -10.10
C PRO A 82 2.53 8.42 -9.82
N MET A 83 2.69 7.25 -10.42
CA MET A 83 2.02 6.02 -10.04
C MET A 83 3.05 4.91 -10.13
N SER A 84 3.35 4.27 -9.00
CA SER A 84 4.22 3.10 -8.99
C SER A 84 3.44 1.85 -9.39
N PHE A 85 4.17 0.78 -9.72
CA PHE A 85 3.57 -0.53 -9.92
C PHE A 85 2.89 -1.04 -8.63
N ALA A 86 3.44 -0.72 -7.46
CA ALA A 86 2.85 -1.08 -6.18
C ALA A 86 1.53 -0.33 -5.93
N ASP A 87 1.47 0.95 -6.29
CA ASP A 87 0.24 1.74 -6.18
C ASP A 87 -0.86 1.19 -7.08
N ALA A 88 -0.54 0.90 -8.35
CA ALA A 88 -1.49 0.30 -9.29
C ALA A 88 -2.02 -1.05 -8.76
N CYS A 89 -1.14 -1.89 -8.20
CA CYS A 89 -1.57 -3.11 -7.53
C CYS A 89 -2.54 -2.84 -6.38
N LEU A 90 -2.25 -1.86 -5.51
CA LEU A 90 -3.15 -1.51 -4.40
C LEU A 90 -4.50 -0.97 -4.88
N VAL A 91 -4.52 -0.12 -5.91
CA VAL A 91 -5.77 0.33 -6.53
C VAL A 91 -6.57 -0.87 -7.01
N ARG A 92 -5.93 -1.81 -7.71
CA ARG A 92 -6.60 -3.03 -8.18
C ARG A 92 -7.12 -3.92 -7.03
N MET A 93 -6.35 -4.10 -5.96
CA MET A 93 -6.83 -4.83 -4.78
C MET A 93 -8.12 -4.21 -4.21
N THR A 94 -8.23 -2.87 -4.22
CA THR A 94 -9.44 -2.18 -3.74
C THR A 94 -10.65 -2.28 -4.66
N GLU A 95 -10.44 -2.65 -5.93
CA GLU A 95 -11.53 -2.96 -6.88
C GLU A 95 -12.09 -4.37 -6.64
N ILE A 96 -11.20 -5.32 -6.32
CA ILE A 96 -11.54 -6.71 -6.01
C ILE A 96 -12.26 -6.79 -4.65
N GLU A 97 -11.67 -6.21 -3.61
CA GLU A 97 -12.25 -6.13 -2.27
C GLU A 97 -12.92 -4.77 -2.06
N ARG A 98 -14.23 -4.69 -2.35
CA ARG A 98 -14.96 -3.41 -2.37
C ARG A 98 -15.07 -2.75 -1.00
N ASP A 99 -15.12 -3.54 0.07
CA ASP A 99 -15.24 -3.06 1.45
C ASP A 99 -13.86 -2.83 2.11
N SER A 100 -12.86 -2.50 1.29
CA SER A 100 -11.51 -2.13 1.75
C SER A 100 -11.28 -0.61 1.78
N SER A 101 -10.32 -0.23 2.63
CA SER A 101 -9.73 1.11 2.68
C SER A 101 -8.20 1.00 2.56
N VAL A 102 -7.56 1.97 1.92
CA VAL A 102 -6.10 2.05 1.84
C VAL A 102 -5.56 2.84 3.03
N PHE A 103 -4.65 2.21 3.77
CA PHE A 103 -3.86 2.88 4.81
C PHE A 103 -2.58 3.44 4.20
N THR A 104 -2.48 4.76 4.07
CA THR A 104 -1.36 5.41 3.37
C THR A 104 -1.08 6.81 3.88
N THR A 105 0.18 7.23 3.72
CA THR A 105 0.62 8.63 3.88
C THR A 105 0.84 9.33 2.54
N ASP A 106 0.66 8.60 1.43
CA ASP A 106 0.82 9.14 0.09
C ASP A 106 -0.46 9.85 -0.37
N ARG A 107 -0.32 11.12 -0.75
CA ARG A 107 -1.42 11.96 -1.22
C ARG A 107 -1.83 11.64 -2.66
N ASP A 108 -1.02 10.91 -3.42
CA ASP A 108 -1.36 10.55 -4.80
C ASP A 108 -2.61 9.64 -4.86
N PHE A 109 -2.89 8.90 -3.79
CA PHE A 109 -4.14 8.15 -3.61
C PHE A 109 -5.41 9.04 -3.56
N LEU A 110 -5.29 10.35 -3.33
CA LEU A 110 -6.42 11.29 -3.49
C LEU A 110 -6.81 11.48 -4.96
N THR A 111 -5.86 11.25 -5.88
CA THR A 111 -6.04 11.40 -7.32
C THR A 111 -6.52 10.10 -7.96
N TYR A 112 -6.01 8.97 -7.48
CA TYR A 112 -6.37 7.65 -8.02
C TYR A 112 -7.86 7.32 -7.81
N ARG A 113 -8.38 6.49 -8.72
CA ARG A 113 -9.78 6.06 -8.71
C ARG A 113 -9.83 4.55 -8.88
N ARG A 114 -10.69 3.91 -8.10
CA ARG A 114 -11.08 2.50 -8.30
C ARG A 114 -12.36 2.44 -9.12
N ASN A 115 -12.61 1.34 -9.83
CA ASN A 115 -13.81 1.14 -10.65
C ASN A 115 -14.06 2.33 -11.59
N ARG A 116 -13.00 2.81 -12.25
CA ARG A 116 -12.93 3.98 -13.16
C ARG A 116 -13.09 5.35 -12.50
N ARG A 117 -14.06 5.57 -11.62
CA ARG A 117 -14.40 6.91 -11.11
C ARG A 117 -14.62 7.01 -9.61
N GLU A 118 -14.66 5.87 -8.91
CA GLU A 118 -14.93 5.86 -7.48
C GLU A 118 -13.68 6.29 -6.71
N ARG A 119 -13.90 7.08 -5.65
CA ARG A 119 -12.82 7.41 -4.72
C ARG A 119 -12.43 6.16 -3.95
N ILE A 120 -11.14 6.01 -3.70
CA ILE A 120 -10.60 4.98 -2.83
C ILE A 120 -10.81 5.46 -1.39
N PRO A 121 -11.49 4.69 -0.51
CA PRO A 121 -11.55 5.02 0.91
C PRO A 121 -10.15 5.01 1.51
N LEU A 122 -9.76 6.08 2.22
CA LEU A 122 -8.43 6.22 2.79
C LEU A 122 -8.47 6.28 4.31
N ILE A 123 -7.43 5.72 4.92
CA ILE A 123 -7.04 5.96 6.30
C ILE A 123 -5.70 6.71 6.22
N SER A 124 -5.76 8.04 6.33
CA SER A 124 -4.65 8.97 6.06
C SER A 124 -4.57 10.10 7.10
N PRO A 125 -3.41 10.77 7.26
CA PRO A 125 -3.24 11.88 8.19
C PRO A 125 -3.66 13.26 7.62
N PHE A 126 -4.27 13.30 6.43
CA PHE A 126 -4.63 14.52 5.69
C PHE A 126 -6.08 14.49 5.22
#